data_AF-A0A816HEM9-F1
#
_entry.id   AF-A0A816HEM9-F1
#
_cell.length_a   1.000
_cell.length_b   1.000
_cell.length_c   1.000
_cell.angle_alpha   90.00
_cell.angle_beta   90.00
_cell.angle_gamma   90.00
#
_symmetry.space_group_name_H-M   'P 1'
#
loop_
_entity.id
_entity.type
_entity.pdbx_description
1 polymer ?
#
loop_
_entity_poly.entity_id
_entity_poly.type
_entity_poly.pdbx_seq_one_letter_code
_entity_poly.pdbx_strand_id
1 'polypeptide(L)'
;MAAKFTSESRRKLALVIGIGDYENVRKLKNPQNDAKALSSLLQRIRFTTADQQLDTTRSQLKHVLVDFEESVQSNDIVLFYFAGHGVQWEDQNYLLPKDFPDMDAADAKEKAEFLNKNAINVQDILNKLSDRKPYVIILLLDCSRQHFLRNIDLNKRALNANESRSVELTAMHKADSLIAFSCAPGALVDDRSEEQNSLFMKHLL
;
A
#
# COMPACT_ATOMS: atom_id res chain seq x y z
N MET A 1 39.07 -20.41 -1.14
CA MET A 1 38.61 -19.25 -0.33
C MET A 1 37.10 -19.35 -0.20
N ALA A 2 36.58 -19.62 0.99
CA ALA A 2 35.14 -19.53 1.25
C ALA A 2 34.76 -18.04 1.33
N ALA A 3 33.76 -17.62 0.55
CA ALA A 3 33.21 -16.29 0.66
C ALA A 3 32.65 -16.11 2.08
N LYS A 4 33.26 -15.23 2.86
CA LYS A 4 32.68 -14.77 4.13
C LYS A 4 31.41 -14.01 3.78
N PHE A 5 30.25 -14.61 4.03
CA PHE A 5 29.03 -13.84 4.24
C PHE A 5 29.19 -13.08 5.55
N THR A 6 29.89 -11.95 5.53
CA THR A 6 29.78 -10.98 6.60
C THR A 6 28.37 -10.44 6.53
N SER A 7 27.53 -10.89 7.47
CA SER A 7 26.25 -10.27 7.78
C SER A 7 26.51 -8.84 8.24
N GLU A 8 26.73 -7.93 7.31
CA GLU A 8 26.55 -6.50 7.58
C GLU A 8 25.10 -6.34 8.02
N SER A 9 24.91 -5.94 9.27
CA SER A 9 23.58 -5.68 9.82
C SER A 9 22.99 -4.47 9.12
N ARG A 10 22.22 -4.70 8.05
CA ARG A 10 21.49 -3.65 7.35
C ARG A 10 20.44 -3.04 8.27
N ARG A 11 20.29 -1.72 8.22
CA ARG A 11 19.17 -1.03 8.87
C ARG A 11 17.87 -1.47 8.21
N LYS A 12 16.81 -1.58 9.02
CA LYS A 12 15.50 -2.04 8.58
C LYS A 12 14.48 -0.94 8.88
N LEU A 13 13.95 -0.32 7.83
CA LEU A 13 12.98 0.77 7.94
C LEU A 13 11.61 0.29 7.46
N ALA A 14 10.54 0.71 8.14
CA ALA A 14 9.19 0.36 7.75
C ALA A 14 8.21 1.53 7.89
N LEU A 15 7.46 1.82 6.84
CA LEU A 15 6.31 2.70 6.93
C LEU A 15 5.04 1.85 6.82
N VAL A 16 4.17 1.93 7.82
CA VAL A 16 2.96 1.12 7.93
C VAL A 16 1.75 2.05 8.00
N ILE A 17 0.94 2.04 6.95
CA ILE A 17 -0.23 2.91 6.82
C ILE A 17 -1.51 2.07 6.83
N GLY A 18 -2.48 2.48 7.64
CA GLY A 18 -3.82 1.88 7.67
C GLY A 18 -4.90 2.96 7.63
N ILE A 19 -5.68 3.01 6.55
CA ILE A 19 -6.76 4.00 6.37
C ILE A 19 -8.09 3.26 6.29
N GLY A 20 -8.96 3.52 7.27
CA GLY A 20 -10.30 2.94 7.34
C GLY A 20 -11.42 3.98 7.51
N ASP A 21 -11.14 5.11 8.14
CA ASP A 21 -12.12 6.15 8.47
C ASP A 21 -12.30 7.19 7.36
N TYR A 22 -12.58 6.74 6.13
CA TYR A 22 -12.79 7.60 4.97
C TYR A 22 -13.94 8.61 5.15
N GLU A 23 -13.75 9.82 4.63
CA GLU A 23 -14.70 10.94 4.78
C GLU A 23 -15.81 10.90 3.73
N ASN A 24 -15.45 10.74 2.47
CA ASN A 24 -16.40 10.84 1.34
C ASN A 24 -16.66 9.50 0.65
N VAL A 25 -15.90 8.46 1.00
CA VAL A 25 -16.07 7.11 0.46
C VAL A 25 -16.31 6.14 1.60
N ARG A 26 -16.76 4.94 1.28
CA ARG A 26 -17.11 3.91 2.26
C ARG A 26 -15.97 3.62 3.24
N LYS A 27 -16.28 3.62 4.53
CA LYS A 27 -15.33 3.23 5.59
C LYS A 27 -15.00 1.74 5.55
N LEU A 28 -13.78 1.41 5.97
CA LEU A 28 -13.25 0.05 6.13
C LEU A 28 -12.97 -0.22 7.61
N LYS A 29 -13.27 -1.43 8.10
CA LYS A 29 -13.13 -1.77 9.52
C LYS A 29 -11.73 -2.23 9.93
N ASN A 30 -11.00 -2.88 9.03
CA ASN A 30 -9.79 -3.65 9.35
C ASN A 30 -8.46 -2.90 9.21
N PRO A 31 -8.28 -1.92 8.28
CA PRO A 31 -6.96 -1.35 7.99
C PRO A 31 -6.16 -0.84 9.19
N GLN A 32 -6.84 -0.21 10.16
CA GLN A 32 -6.16 0.30 11.36
C GLN A 32 -5.68 -0.83 12.27
N ASN A 33 -6.43 -1.94 12.36
CA ASN A 33 -6.02 -3.11 13.13
C ASN A 33 -4.86 -3.84 12.44
N ASP A 34 -4.93 -3.98 11.11
CA ASP A 34 -3.86 -4.62 10.34
C ASP A 34 -2.54 -3.86 10.45
N ALA A 35 -2.59 -2.53 10.33
CA ALA A 35 -1.43 -1.66 10.51
C ALA A 35 -0.83 -1.80 11.92
N LYS A 36 -1.67 -1.82 12.98
CA LYS A 36 -1.19 -2.04 14.36
C LYS A 36 -0.52 -3.40 14.54
N ALA A 37 -1.12 -4.46 13.98
CA ALA A 37 -0.62 -5.81 14.10
C ALA A 37 0.75 -5.96 13.40
N LEU A 38 0.87 -5.46 12.17
CA LEU A 38 2.12 -5.49 11.43
C LEU A 38 3.21 -4.65 12.10
N SER A 39 2.91 -3.42 12.53
CA SER A 39 3.87 -2.57 13.26
C SER A 39 4.43 -3.29 14.49
N SER A 40 3.57 -3.96 15.26
CA SER A 40 3.97 -4.74 16.43
C SER A 40 4.91 -5.92 16.07
N LEU A 41 4.62 -6.62 14.97
CA LEU A 41 5.50 -7.69 14.47
C LEU A 41 6.85 -7.13 14.01
N LEU A 42 6.85 -6.05 13.23
CA LEU A 42 8.05 -5.43 12.67
C LEU A 42 9.00 -4.95 13.76
N GLN A 43 8.46 -4.37 14.84
CA GLN A 43 9.24 -4.01 16.03
C GLN A 43 9.90 -5.24 16.67
N ARG A 44 9.18 -6.36 16.82
CA ARG A 44 9.72 -7.61 17.38
C ARG A 44 10.86 -8.19 16.54
N ILE A 45 10.82 -8.05 15.22
CA ILE A 45 11.88 -8.51 14.29
C ILE A 45 12.92 -7.43 13.96
N ARG A 46 12.95 -6.36 14.78
CA ARG A 46 13.96 -5.29 14.80
C ARG A 46 13.98 -4.40 13.54
N PHE A 47 12.81 -4.04 13.03
CA PHE A 47 12.71 -2.83 12.20
C PHE A 47 12.88 -1.60 13.09
N THR A 48 13.92 -0.81 12.82
CA THR A 48 14.36 0.33 13.64
C THR A 48 13.42 1.53 13.56
N THR A 49 12.64 1.65 12.48
CA THR A 49 11.74 2.78 12.24
C THR A 49 10.46 2.23 11.65
N ALA A 50 9.68 1.50 12.44
CA ALA A 50 8.32 1.09 12.07
C ALA A 50 7.37 2.24 12.40
N ASP A 51 7.32 3.25 11.52
CA ASP A 51 6.40 4.38 11.69
C ASP A 51 4.98 3.96 11.27
N GLN A 52 4.03 4.18 12.18
CA GLN A 52 2.65 3.76 12.00
C GLN A 52 1.76 4.99 11.82
N GLN A 53 1.06 5.03 10.69
CA GLN A 53 0.18 6.13 10.33
C GLN A 53 -1.22 5.62 10.09
N LEU A 54 -2.20 6.25 10.74
CA LEU A 54 -3.61 5.84 10.66
C LEU A 54 -4.46 6.97 10.11
N ASP A 55 -5.39 6.63 9.21
CA ASP A 55 -6.44 7.54 8.73
C ASP A 55 -5.92 8.91 8.26
N THR A 56 -4.79 8.89 7.55
CA THR A 56 -4.12 10.12 7.12
C THR A 56 -4.85 10.77 5.95
N THR A 57 -4.94 12.10 6.00
CA THR A 57 -5.33 12.90 4.84
C THR A 57 -4.23 12.86 3.78
N ARG A 58 -4.56 13.32 2.58
CA ARG A 58 -3.62 13.38 1.47
C ARG A 58 -2.36 14.18 1.82
N SER A 59 -2.55 15.32 2.50
CA SER A 59 -1.46 16.21 2.88
C SER A 59 -0.55 15.54 3.90
N GLN A 60 -1.12 14.93 4.94
CA GLN A 60 -0.38 14.18 5.95
C GLN A 60 0.39 13.02 5.34
N LEU A 61 -0.27 12.24 4.47
CA LEU A 61 0.35 11.09 3.81
C LEU A 61 1.52 11.52 2.91
N LYS A 62 1.40 12.64 2.19
CA LYS A 62 2.53 13.22 1.43
C LYS A 62 3.71 13.59 2.32
N HIS A 63 3.47 14.26 3.45
CA HIS A 63 4.53 14.64 4.38
C HIS A 63 5.24 13.40 4.94
N VAL A 64 4.48 12.43 5.45
CA VAL A 64 5.01 11.15 5.95
C VAL A 64 5.85 10.44 4.89
N LEU A 65 5.40 10.40 3.64
CA LEU A 65 6.13 9.75 2.56
C LEU A 65 7.46 10.45 2.26
N VAL A 66 7.49 11.79 2.30
CA VAL A 66 8.73 12.57 2.13
C VAL A 66 9.69 12.30 3.29
N ASP A 67 9.21 12.38 4.54
CA ASP A 67 10.04 12.14 5.71
C ASP A 67 10.61 10.71 5.71
N PHE A 68 9.79 9.73 5.33
CA PHE A 68 10.22 8.34 5.17
C PHE A 68 11.26 8.18 4.06
N GLU A 69 11.02 8.74 2.87
CA GLU A 69 11.96 8.76 1.75
C GLU A 69 13.32 9.34 2.15
N GLU A 70 13.33 10.45 2.88
CA GLU A 70 14.55 11.11 3.35
C GLU A 70 15.31 10.29 4.39
N SER A 71 14.60 9.51 5.21
CA SER A 71 15.19 8.63 6.22
C SER A 71 15.93 7.42 5.62
N VAL A 72 15.58 7.02 4.40
CA VAL A 72 16.17 5.87 3.70
C VAL A 72 17.58 6.21 3.22
N GLN A 73 18.51 5.31 3.54
CA GLN A 73 19.91 5.34 3.13
C GLN A 73 20.23 4.18 2.18
N SER A 74 21.35 4.33 1.48
CA SER A 74 21.89 3.27 0.64
C SER A 74 22.12 1.99 1.46
N ASN A 75 21.81 0.83 0.87
CA ASN A 75 21.93 -0.49 1.50
C ASN A 75 20.94 -0.79 2.65
N ASP A 76 19.92 0.05 2.87
CA ASP A 76 18.83 -0.22 3.82
C ASP A 76 17.88 -1.33 3.32
N ILE A 77 17.23 -2.04 4.24
CA ILE A 77 16.06 -2.87 3.96
C ILE A 77 14.83 -2.02 4.23
N VAL A 78 14.02 -1.76 3.21
CA VAL A 78 12.87 -0.86 3.29
C VAL A 78 11.58 -1.66 3.12
N LEU A 79 10.64 -1.50 4.04
CA LEU A 79 9.29 -2.03 3.94
C LEU A 79 8.27 -0.89 3.87
N PHE A 80 7.37 -0.95 2.92
CA PHE A 80 6.21 -0.09 2.84
C PHE A 80 4.97 -0.96 2.89
N TYR A 81 4.10 -0.71 3.86
CA TYR A 81 2.80 -1.36 3.99
C TYR A 81 1.68 -0.35 3.88
N PHE A 82 0.66 -0.70 3.10
CA PHE A 82 -0.59 0.06 3.04
C PHE A 82 -1.78 -0.88 3.13
N ALA A 83 -2.72 -0.56 4.02
CA ALA A 83 -4.06 -1.11 4.03
C ALA A 83 -5.10 -0.01 3.85
N GLY A 84 -6.07 -0.23 2.97
CA GLY A 84 -7.13 0.74 2.69
C GLY A 84 -7.76 0.57 1.31
N HIS A 85 -8.40 1.62 0.81
CA HIS A 85 -8.87 1.68 -0.56
C HIS A 85 -7.72 1.93 -1.55
N GLY A 86 -7.73 1.15 -2.62
CA GLY A 86 -6.86 1.31 -3.76
C GLY A 86 -7.63 1.21 -5.06
N VAL A 87 -7.13 1.90 -6.09
CA VAL A 87 -7.68 1.86 -7.45
C VAL A 87 -6.55 1.68 -8.45
N GLN A 88 -6.88 1.11 -9.61
CA GLN A 88 -5.94 0.94 -10.71
C GLN A 88 -6.41 1.74 -11.93
N TRP A 89 -5.51 2.51 -12.52
CA TRP A 89 -5.73 3.28 -13.75
C TRP A 89 -4.49 3.18 -14.64
N GLU A 90 -4.67 2.82 -15.92
CA GLU A 90 -3.58 2.67 -16.90
C GLU A 90 -2.37 1.88 -16.35
N ASP A 91 -2.66 0.71 -15.77
CA ASP A 91 -1.69 -0.18 -15.12
C ASP A 91 -0.95 0.39 -13.90
N GLN A 92 -1.26 1.62 -13.48
CA GLN A 92 -0.74 2.23 -12.26
C GLN A 92 -1.70 2.02 -11.08
N ASN A 93 -1.13 1.74 -9.92
CA ASN A 93 -1.90 1.59 -8.68
C ASN A 93 -1.86 2.90 -7.88
N TYR A 94 -3.02 3.29 -7.35
CA TYR A 94 -3.19 4.50 -6.56
C TYR A 94 -3.78 4.15 -5.19
N LEU A 95 -3.19 4.74 -4.15
CA LEU A 95 -3.64 4.62 -2.75
C LEU A 95 -4.52 5.81 -2.41
N LEU A 96 -5.69 5.55 -1.82
CA LEU A 96 -6.64 6.61 -1.49
C LEU A 96 -6.46 7.10 -0.05
N PRO A 97 -6.23 8.40 0.17
CA PRO A 97 -6.19 9.00 1.50
C PRO A 97 -7.59 9.12 2.11
N LYS A 98 -7.67 9.39 3.42
CA LYS A 98 -8.94 9.51 4.15
C LYS A 98 -9.91 10.56 3.56
N ASP A 99 -9.36 11.69 3.13
CA ASP A 99 -10.07 12.83 2.57
C ASP A 99 -10.29 12.72 1.05
N PHE A 100 -10.09 11.53 0.47
CA PHE A 100 -10.32 11.33 -0.96
C PHE A 100 -11.76 11.74 -1.33
N PRO A 101 -11.94 12.64 -2.30
CA PRO A 101 -13.26 13.08 -2.70
C PRO A 101 -13.99 11.96 -3.45
N ASP A 102 -15.31 11.84 -3.22
CA ASP A 102 -16.15 11.02 -4.10
C ASP A 102 -16.12 11.64 -5.50
N MET A 103 -16.04 10.80 -6.52
CA MET A 103 -15.77 11.27 -7.89
C MET A 103 -16.93 10.94 -8.82
N ASP A 104 -17.31 11.94 -9.61
CA ASP A 104 -18.23 11.79 -10.74
C ASP A 104 -17.60 12.38 -12.02
N ALA A 105 -16.42 11.88 -12.42
CA ALA A 105 -15.76 12.36 -13.65
C ALA A 105 -16.16 11.56 -14.88
N ALA A 106 -16.36 12.29 -15.99
CA ALA A 106 -17.01 11.77 -17.18
C ALA A 106 -16.03 11.12 -18.18
N ASP A 107 -14.79 11.59 -18.25
CA ASP A 107 -13.82 11.11 -19.26
C ASP A 107 -12.44 10.69 -18.70
N ALA A 108 -11.64 10.03 -19.54
CA ALA A 108 -10.37 9.43 -19.15
C ALA A 108 -9.30 10.45 -18.73
N LYS A 109 -9.29 11.64 -19.33
CA LYS A 109 -8.27 12.66 -19.03
C LYS A 109 -8.56 13.30 -17.67
N GLU A 110 -9.82 13.63 -17.41
CA GLU A 110 -10.27 14.13 -16.12
C GLU A 110 -9.97 13.13 -14.99
N LYS A 111 -10.11 11.83 -15.28
CA LYS A 111 -9.76 10.76 -14.34
C LYS A 111 -8.28 10.73 -13.96
N ALA A 112 -7.38 10.79 -14.94
CA ALA A 112 -5.94 10.82 -14.67
C ALA A 112 -5.53 12.05 -13.85
N GLU A 113 -6.01 13.23 -14.24
CA GLU A 113 -5.72 14.49 -13.53
C GLU A 113 -6.26 14.47 -12.10
N PHE A 114 -7.47 13.95 -11.90
CA PHE A 114 -8.08 13.81 -10.59
C PHE A 114 -7.32 12.84 -9.69
N LEU A 115 -6.91 11.66 -10.18
CA LEU A 115 -6.12 10.71 -9.39
C LEU A 115 -4.78 11.31 -8.98
N ASN A 116 -4.09 11.98 -9.89
CA ASN A 116 -2.83 12.67 -9.58
C ASN A 116 -3.04 13.78 -8.54
N LYS A 117 -4.17 14.48 -8.60
CA LYS A 117 -4.52 15.54 -7.66
C LYS A 117 -4.94 15.02 -6.30
N ASN A 118 -5.62 13.88 -6.20
CA ASN A 118 -6.31 13.45 -4.98
C ASN A 118 -5.78 12.15 -4.35
N ALA A 119 -5.03 11.33 -5.07
CA ALA A 119 -4.48 10.05 -4.58
C ALA A 119 -2.94 10.06 -4.49
N ILE A 120 -2.37 8.93 -4.09
CA ILE A 120 -0.93 8.67 -4.11
C ILE A 120 -0.62 7.57 -5.13
N ASN A 121 0.26 7.86 -6.09
CA ASN A 121 0.71 6.87 -7.05
C ASN A 121 1.77 5.95 -6.42
N VAL A 122 1.55 4.63 -6.46
CA VAL A 122 2.47 3.62 -5.90
C VAL A 122 3.79 3.60 -6.66
N GLN A 123 3.78 3.81 -7.97
CA GLN A 123 4.98 3.85 -8.78
C GLN A 123 5.89 5.01 -8.39
N ASP A 124 5.31 6.16 -8.02
CA ASP A 124 6.08 7.31 -7.53
C ASP A 124 6.78 6.98 -6.22
N ILE A 125 6.10 6.30 -5.29
CA ILE A 125 6.71 5.82 -4.03
C ILE A 125 7.90 4.90 -4.36
N LEU A 126 7.69 3.91 -5.21
CA LEU A 126 8.74 2.96 -5.59
C LEU A 126 9.94 3.65 -6.24
N ASN A 127 9.69 4.58 -7.17
CA ASN A 127 10.74 5.33 -7.86
C ASN A 127 11.59 6.13 -6.89
N LYS A 128 10.94 6.91 -6.02
CA LYS A 128 11.57 7.72 -4.97
C LYS A 128 12.40 6.90 -4.00
N LEU A 129 11.85 5.80 -3.48
CA LEU A 129 12.58 4.88 -2.61
C LEU A 129 13.78 4.25 -3.33
N SER A 130 13.62 3.87 -4.60
CA SER A 130 14.69 3.27 -5.40
C SER A 130 15.86 4.24 -5.63
N ASP A 131 15.59 5.54 -5.74
CA ASP A 131 16.63 6.55 -5.94
C ASP A 131 17.56 6.70 -4.72
N ARG A 132 17.10 6.25 -3.55
CA ARG A 132 17.90 6.14 -2.31
C ARG A 132 18.86 4.95 -2.31
N LYS A 133 18.76 4.05 -3.30
CA LYS A 133 19.58 2.83 -3.46
C LYS A 133 19.55 1.87 -2.25
N PRO A 134 18.35 1.55 -1.71
CA PRO A 134 18.24 0.54 -0.66
C PRO A 134 18.72 -0.82 -1.18
N TYR A 135 19.10 -1.71 -0.26
CA TYR A 135 19.44 -3.09 -0.59
C TYR A 135 18.24 -3.90 -1.05
N VAL A 136 17.07 -3.62 -0.47
CA VAL A 136 15.81 -4.22 -0.91
C VAL A 136 14.64 -3.32 -0.54
N ILE A 137 13.64 -3.29 -1.41
CA ILE A 137 12.35 -2.64 -1.16
C ILE A 137 11.26 -3.71 -1.13
N ILE A 138 10.46 -3.74 -0.07
CA ILE A 138 9.32 -4.64 0.12
C ILE A 138 8.05 -3.77 0.16
N LEU A 139 7.22 -3.84 -0.87
CA LEU A 139 5.90 -3.20 -0.89
C LEU A 139 4.83 -4.26 -0.62
N LEU A 140 4.07 -4.07 0.47
CA LEU A 140 2.94 -4.91 0.85
C LEU A 140 1.67 -4.08 0.74
N LEU A 141 0.83 -4.40 -0.24
CA LEU A 141 -0.35 -3.60 -0.58
C LEU A 141 -1.62 -4.42 -0.31
N ASP A 142 -2.23 -4.16 0.85
CA ASP A 142 -3.50 -4.74 1.27
C ASP A 142 -4.68 -3.83 0.93
N CYS A 143 -4.91 -3.65 -0.36
CA CYS A 143 -5.95 -2.78 -0.87
C CYS A 143 -6.61 -3.38 -2.11
N SER A 144 -7.83 -2.93 -2.41
CA SER A 144 -8.49 -3.27 -3.67
C SER A 144 -7.69 -2.77 -4.86
N ARG A 145 -7.83 -3.45 -6.00
CA ARG A 145 -7.28 -3.01 -7.30
C ARG A 145 -8.39 -2.81 -8.31
N GLN A 146 -9.49 -2.19 -7.91
CA GLN A 146 -10.61 -1.95 -8.83
C GLN A 146 -10.17 -1.03 -9.98
N HIS A 147 -10.46 -1.44 -11.22
CA HIS A 147 -10.15 -0.64 -12.39
C HIS A 147 -11.04 0.61 -12.46
N PHE A 148 -10.41 1.79 -12.46
CA PHE A 148 -11.04 3.12 -12.44
C PHE A 148 -11.78 3.49 -13.75
N LEU A 149 -11.69 2.61 -14.76
CA LEU A 149 -12.42 2.70 -16.03
C LEU A 149 -13.88 2.25 -15.94
N ARG A 150 -14.21 1.26 -15.11
CA ARG A 150 -15.59 0.81 -14.88
C ARG A 150 -16.19 1.74 -13.83
N ASN A 151 -17.42 2.25 -13.98
CA ASN A 151 -18.10 3.10 -12.98
C ASN A 151 -17.82 2.56 -11.56
N ILE A 152 -16.82 3.13 -10.88
CA ILE A 152 -16.39 2.63 -9.59
C ILE A 152 -17.39 3.20 -8.61
N ASP A 153 -18.19 2.31 -8.05
CA ASP A 153 -18.98 2.63 -6.89
C ASP A 153 -18.17 2.21 -5.66
N LEU A 154 -17.32 3.11 -5.15
CA LEU A 154 -16.56 2.91 -3.92
C LEU A 154 -17.49 2.71 -2.70
N ASN A 155 -18.79 2.99 -2.87
CA ASN A 155 -19.83 2.82 -1.86
C ASN A 155 -20.55 1.46 -1.96
N LYS A 156 -20.39 0.70 -3.05
CA LYS A 156 -20.94 -0.67 -3.15
C LYS A 156 -20.05 -1.69 -2.44
N ARG A 157 -20.70 -2.64 -1.76
CA ARG A 157 -20.06 -3.90 -1.30
C ARG A 157 -19.74 -4.78 -2.50
N ALA A 158 -18.74 -5.65 -2.39
CA ALA A 158 -18.47 -6.69 -3.37
C ALA A 158 -19.65 -7.68 -3.44
N LEU A 159 -20.64 -7.39 -4.31
CA LEU A 159 -21.89 -8.16 -4.37
C LEU A 159 -21.74 -9.49 -5.12
N ASN A 160 -20.64 -9.73 -5.87
CA ASN A 160 -20.36 -10.99 -6.57
C ASN A 160 -18.84 -11.20 -6.74
N ALA A 161 -18.15 -11.73 -5.73
CA ALA A 161 -16.72 -12.04 -5.80
C ALA A 161 -16.42 -13.43 -6.39
N ASN A 162 -16.97 -13.72 -7.58
CA ASN A 162 -16.55 -14.85 -8.42
C ASN A 162 -15.45 -14.44 -9.43
N GLU A 163 -14.98 -13.18 -9.39
CA GLU A 163 -13.80 -12.74 -10.14
C GLU A 163 -12.54 -12.92 -9.29
N SER A 164 -11.52 -13.47 -9.94
CA SER A 164 -10.32 -14.12 -9.41
C SER A 164 -9.68 -13.42 -8.20
N ARG A 165 -9.69 -14.12 -7.06
CA ARG A 165 -8.88 -13.83 -5.87
C ARG A 165 -7.50 -14.45 -6.05
N SER A 166 -6.54 -13.69 -6.55
CA SER A 166 -5.13 -14.10 -6.58
C SER A 166 -4.27 -13.08 -5.86
N VAL A 167 -3.50 -13.52 -4.86
CA VAL A 167 -2.37 -12.74 -4.34
C VAL A 167 -1.35 -12.66 -5.48
N GLU A 168 -1.04 -11.46 -5.95
CA GLU A 168 -0.07 -11.26 -7.02
C GLU A 168 1.25 -10.79 -6.41
N LEU A 169 2.33 -11.50 -6.72
CA LEU A 169 3.68 -11.02 -6.52
C LEU A 169 4.22 -10.55 -7.86
N THR A 170 4.53 -9.26 -7.97
CA THR A 170 5.17 -8.70 -9.15
C THR A 170 6.58 -8.29 -8.77
N ALA A 171 7.57 -8.97 -9.35
CA ALA A 171 8.95 -8.48 -9.34
C ALA A 171 9.08 -7.43 -10.45
N MET A 172 9.37 -6.17 -10.09
CA MET A 172 9.69 -5.16 -11.08
C MET A 172 11.18 -5.19 -11.42
N HIS A 173 11.49 -4.93 -12.69
CA HIS A 173 12.83 -5.03 -13.30
C HIS A 173 13.90 -4.05 -12.76
N LYS A 174 13.59 -3.26 -11.72
CA LYS A 174 14.62 -2.58 -10.92
C LYS A 174 15.03 -3.61 -9.87
N ALA A 175 16.05 -4.41 -10.22
CA ALA A 175 16.62 -5.45 -9.38
C ALA A 175 16.71 -4.92 -7.94
N ASP A 176 16.19 -5.70 -6.98
CA ASP A 176 16.08 -5.37 -5.55
C ASP A 176 14.72 -4.86 -5.03
N SER A 177 13.61 -5.10 -5.75
CA SER A 177 12.25 -4.83 -5.24
C SER A 177 11.30 -6.04 -5.27
N LEU A 178 10.56 -6.24 -4.19
CA LEU A 178 9.48 -7.21 -4.02
C LEU A 178 8.17 -6.46 -3.78
N ILE A 179 7.16 -6.69 -4.63
CA ILE A 179 5.81 -6.16 -4.44
C ILE A 179 4.85 -7.33 -4.27
N ALA A 180 4.10 -7.34 -3.18
CA ALA A 180 3.06 -8.31 -2.91
C ALA A 180 1.71 -7.61 -2.72
N PHE A 181 0.71 -8.02 -3.50
CA PHE A 181 -0.65 -7.51 -3.46
C PHE A 181 -1.57 -8.52 -2.79
N SER A 182 -2.48 -8.06 -1.92
CA SER A 182 -3.51 -8.93 -1.32
C SER A 182 -4.59 -9.40 -2.30
N CYS A 183 -4.68 -8.74 -3.46
CA CYS A 183 -5.69 -8.99 -4.48
C CYS A 183 -5.13 -8.94 -5.91
N ALA A 184 -5.82 -9.62 -6.82
CA ALA A 184 -5.53 -9.61 -8.25
C ALA A 184 -5.81 -8.23 -8.86
N PRO A 185 -5.23 -7.88 -10.03
CA PRO A 185 -5.66 -6.73 -10.79
C PRO A 185 -7.18 -6.80 -11.05
N GLY A 186 -7.90 -5.70 -10.85
CA GLY A 186 -9.36 -5.64 -11.03
C GLY A 186 -10.20 -6.19 -9.87
N ALA A 187 -9.60 -6.88 -8.90
CA ALA A 187 -10.34 -7.53 -7.83
C ALA A 187 -10.71 -6.59 -6.66
N LEU A 188 -11.84 -6.91 -6.03
CA LEU A 188 -12.34 -6.28 -4.81
C LEU A 188 -11.81 -7.01 -3.57
N VAL A 189 -11.32 -6.27 -2.58
CA VAL A 189 -11.03 -6.83 -1.25
C VAL A 189 -12.35 -7.13 -0.54
N ASP A 190 -12.45 -8.35 -0.02
CA ASP A 190 -13.58 -8.80 0.77
C ASP A 190 -13.41 -8.34 2.22
N ASP A 191 -14.19 -7.34 2.65
CA ASP A 191 -14.22 -6.86 4.04
C ASP A 191 -15.34 -7.50 4.87
N ARG A 192 -15.95 -8.59 4.39
CA ARG A 192 -17.09 -9.24 5.05
C ARG A 192 -16.75 -9.96 6.34
N SER A 193 -15.49 -10.05 6.75
CA SER A 193 -15.15 -10.67 8.03
C SER A 193 -15.51 -9.71 9.17
N GLU A 194 -16.38 -10.14 10.10
CA GLU A 194 -16.53 -9.56 11.46
C GLU A 194 -15.22 -9.63 12.29
N GLU A 195 -14.17 -10.18 11.69
CA GLU A 195 -12.89 -10.45 12.31
C GLU A 195 -12.00 -9.21 12.36
N GLN A 196 -11.12 -9.18 13.35
CA GLN A 196 -10.32 -8.01 13.68
C GLN A 196 -9.33 -7.58 12.59
N ASN A 197 -8.79 -8.55 11.84
CA ASN A 197 -7.75 -8.34 10.81
C ASN A 197 -8.21 -8.86 9.44
N SER A 198 -7.69 -8.27 8.37
CA SER A 198 -7.88 -8.76 6.99
C SER A 198 -7.35 -10.18 6.81
N LEU A 199 -7.85 -10.88 5.78
CA LEU A 199 -7.34 -12.21 5.41
C LEU A 199 -5.86 -12.18 5.05
N PHE A 200 -5.40 -11.11 4.38
CA PHE A 200 -3.99 -10.96 4.04
C PHE A 200 -3.13 -10.87 5.30
N MET A 201 -3.51 -10.01 6.25
CA MET A 201 -2.78 -9.85 7.51
C MET A 201 -2.79 -11.14 8.34
N LYS A 202 -3.92 -11.86 8.38
CA LYS A 202 -4.04 -13.15 9.08
C LYS A 202 -3.05 -14.21 8.59
N HIS A 203 -2.73 -14.22 7.30
CA HIS A 203 -1.79 -15.18 6.72
C HIS A 203 -0.35 -14.66 6.66
N LEU A 204 -0.14 -13.36 6.83
CA LEU A 204 1.17 -12.73 6.87
C LEU A 204 1.84 -12.86 8.25
N LEU A 205 1.06 -12.82 9.34
CA LEU A 205 1.53 -12.98 10.72
C LEU A 205 1.83 -14.45 11.07
#